data_AF-A0A9D6HCT4-F1
#
_entry.id   AF-A0A9D6HCT4-F1
#
_cell.length_a   1.000
_cell.length_b   1.000
_cell.length_c   1.000
_cell.angle_alpha   90.00
_cell.angle_beta   90.00
_cell.angle_gamma   90.00
#
_symmetry.space_group_name_H-M   'P 1'
#
loop_
_entity.id
_entity.type
_entity.pdbx_description
1 polymer ?
#
loop_
_entity_poly.entity_id
_entity_poly.type
_entity_poly.pdbx_seq_one_letter_code
_entity_poly.pdbx_strand_id
1 'polypeptide(L)'
;MHNTINQGSYALKSHQDPRTVILAFRGDYAFLSNFAPCTVILPAEGNLPAMIFNSTEQAYMAWKTLDLDVRKAIQAATPGEAKRMTHEDGFPLRPDYSDAGRLAIMLELNRQKYSIRNPELRKQLLATGHALLIEGNDWGDTFFGFSFIDGWGHNHLGRILMQIRDDIRAYIHSA
;
A
#
# COMPACT_ATOMS: atom_id res chain seq x y z
N MET A 1 18.37 42.20 -9.26
CA MET A 1 18.57 41.68 -7.89
C MET A 1 17.99 40.29 -7.85
N HIS A 2 18.85 39.29 -7.64
CA HIS A 2 18.50 37.87 -7.65
C HIS A 2 17.54 37.57 -6.50
N ASN A 3 16.42 36.91 -6.79
CA ASN A 3 15.57 36.33 -5.75
C ASN A 3 15.64 34.81 -5.89
N THR A 4 16.48 34.21 -5.05
CA THR A 4 16.75 32.77 -5.02
C THR A 4 15.56 32.08 -4.35
N ILE A 5 14.84 31.25 -5.12
CA ILE A 5 13.81 30.36 -4.58
C ILE A 5 14.54 29.25 -3.82
N ASN A 6 14.37 29.27 -2.49
CA ASN A 6 14.89 28.26 -1.59
C ASN A 6 14.10 26.95 -1.81
N GLN A 7 14.68 26.01 -2.57
CA GLN A 7 14.16 24.65 -2.66
C GLN A 7 14.50 23.90 -1.37
N GLY A 8 13.57 23.90 -0.42
CA GLY A 8 13.65 23.08 0.78
C GLY A 8 13.59 21.60 0.41
N SER A 9 14.71 20.90 0.58
CA SER A 9 14.79 19.45 0.53
C SER A 9 14.06 18.87 1.75
N TYR A 10 12.88 18.28 1.53
CA TYR A 10 12.21 17.44 2.53
C TYR A 10 12.95 16.11 2.63
N ALA A 11 14.13 16.12 3.27
CA ALA A 11 14.77 14.90 3.70
C ALA A 11 13.94 14.32 4.85
N LEU A 12 13.22 13.23 4.60
CA LEU A 12 12.59 12.43 5.67
C LEU A 12 13.68 12.10 6.69
N LYS A 13 13.42 12.39 7.98
CA LYS A 13 14.34 12.05 9.06
C LYS A 13 14.52 10.53 9.08
N SER A 14 15.76 10.05 9.14
CA SER A 14 16.03 8.62 9.24
C SER A 14 15.67 8.13 10.65
N HIS A 15 14.85 7.07 10.74
CA HIS A 15 14.35 6.55 12.02
C HIS A 15 15.16 5.33 12.48
N GLN A 16 16.40 5.58 12.92
CA GLN A 16 17.29 4.51 13.37
C GLN A 16 16.97 4.00 14.79
N ASP A 17 16.18 4.73 15.58
CA ASP A 17 15.77 4.31 16.93
C ASP A 17 14.68 3.22 16.84
N PRO A 18 14.92 2.01 17.38
CA PRO A 18 13.94 0.91 17.37
C PRO A 18 12.67 1.21 18.18
N ARG A 19 12.64 2.28 18.99
CA ARG A 19 11.46 2.74 19.74
C ARG A 19 10.57 3.67 18.92
N THR A 20 10.97 4.02 17.70
CA THR A 20 10.15 4.88 16.83
C THR A 20 8.88 4.14 16.41
N VAL A 21 7.73 4.79 16.56
CA VAL A 21 6.44 4.30 16.07
C VAL A 21 5.88 5.28 15.06
N ILE A 22 5.60 4.81 13.85
CA ILE A 22 4.81 5.52 12.84
C ILE A 22 3.39 4.99 12.94
N LEU A 23 2.52 5.76 13.59
CA LEU A 23 1.21 5.28 14.03
C LEU A 23 0.12 5.30 12.94
N ALA A 24 0.29 6.11 11.90
CA ALA A 24 -0.66 6.20 10.78
C ALA A 24 0.03 6.69 9.51
N PHE A 25 -0.39 6.22 8.35
CA PHE A 25 0.23 6.54 7.06
C PHE A 25 -0.34 7.81 6.44
N ARG A 26 -0.04 8.94 7.08
CA ARG A 26 -0.50 10.28 6.70
C ARG A 26 0.61 11.31 6.83
N GLY A 27 0.44 12.48 6.20
CA GLY A 27 1.47 13.53 6.13
C GLY A 27 2.75 13.01 5.48
N ASP A 28 3.89 13.20 6.15
CA ASP A 28 5.21 12.75 5.69
C ASP A 28 5.31 11.23 5.44
N TYR A 29 4.40 10.44 6.04
CA TYR A 29 4.34 8.99 5.88
C TYR A 29 3.23 8.52 4.94
N ALA A 30 2.57 9.43 4.21
CA ALA A 30 1.49 9.08 3.28
C ALA A 30 1.93 8.07 2.21
N PHE A 31 3.23 8.04 1.86
CA PHE A 31 3.80 7.06 0.94
C PHE A 31 3.66 5.60 1.41
N LEU A 32 3.42 5.36 2.70
CA LEU A 32 3.16 4.02 3.27
C LEU A 32 1.71 3.54 2.99
N SER A 33 0.76 4.45 2.77
CA SER A 33 -0.64 4.09 2.54
C SER A 33 -0.86 3.39 1.20
N ASN A 34 -1.82 2.47 1.13
CA ASN A 34 -2.25 1.85 -0.14
C ASN A 34 -2.83 2.87 -1.13
N PHE A 35 -3.27 4.04 -0.65
CA PHE A 35 -3.78 5.15 -1.45
C PHE A 35 -2.68 5.99 -2.10
N ALA A 36 -1.42 5.82 -1.67
CA ALA A 36 -0.31 6.57 -2.24
C ALA A 36 -0.16 6.25 -3.75
N PRO A 37 0.10 7.27 -4.59
CA PRO A 37 0.36 7.04 -6.01
C PRO A 37 1.54 6.09 -6.24
N CYS A 38 1.32 5.04 -7.01
CA CYS A 38 2.36 4.11 -7.45
C CYS A 38 1.90 3.27 -8.64
N THR A 39 2.82 2.82 -9.47
CA THR A 39 2.48 1.89 -10.56
C THR A 39 2.62 0.45 -10.09
N VAL A 40 1.52 -0.31 -10.11
CA VAL A 40 1.48 -1.75 -9.77
C VAL A 40 0.71 -2.54 -10.82
N ILE A 41 1.04 -3.81 -10.95
CA ILE A 41 0.43 -4.73 -11.91
C ILE A 41 -0.35 -5.79 -11.14
N LEU A 42 -1.66 -5.85 -11.37
CA LEU A 42 -2.47 -7.02 -11.03
C LEU A 42 -2.19 -8.10 -12.08
N PRO A 43 -1.63 -9.27 -11.71
CA PRO A 43 -1.26 -10.30 -12.67
C PRO A 43 -2.48 -10.86 -13.42
N ALA A 44 -2.21 -11.43 -14.60
CA ALA A 44 -3.20 -12.18 -15.35
C ALA A 44 -3.68 -13.38 -14.53
N GLU A 45 -4.97 -13.70 -14.62
CA GLU A 45 -5.59 -14.78 -13.85
C GLU A 45 -6.72 -15.41 -14.67
N GLY A 46 -6.61 -16.71 -14.94
CA GLY A 46 -7.56 -17.41 -15.83
C GLY A 46 -7.62 -16.72 -17.20
N ASN A 47 -8.80 -16.23 -17.57
CA ASN A 47 -9.05 -15.51 -18.82
C ASN A 47 -8.90 -13.98 -18.69
N LEU A 48 -8.52 -13.47 -17.52
CA LEU A 48 -8.33 -12.04 -17.28
C LEU A 48 -6.90 -11.62 -17.62
N PRO A 49 -6.70 -10.54 -18.40
CA PRO A 49 -5.37 -10.03 -18.68
C PRO A 49 -4.75 -9.39 -17.44
N ALA A 50 -3.42 -9.25 -17.45
CA ALA A 50 -2.74 -8.41 -16.47
C ALA A 50 -3.17 -6.94 -16.65
N MET A 51 -3.34 -6.22 -15.55
CA MET A 51 -3.82 -4.83 -15.54
C MET A 51 -2.93 -3.94 -14.69
N ILE A 52 -2.66 -2.73 -15.18
CA ILE A 52 -1.83 -1.73 -14.50
C ILE A 52 -2.75 -0.77 -13.72
N PHE A 53 -2.37 -0.45 -12.48
CA PHE A 53 -3.09 0.49 -11.62
C PHE A 53 -2.13 1.54 -11.05
N ASN A 54 -2.71 2.69 -10.65
CA ASN A 54 -1.98 3.86 -10.15
C ASN A 54 -1.93 3.94 -8.62
N SER A 55 -2.38 2.88 -7.94
CA SER A 55 -2.26 2.68 -6.49
C SER A 55 -2.42 1.20 -6.15
N THR A 56 -1.88 0.80 -5.00
CA THR A 56 -2.13 -0.54 -4.44
C THR A 56 -3.61 -0.72 -4.10
N GLU A 57 -4.29 0.34 -3.64
CA GLU A 57 -5.72 0.29 -3.32
C GLU A 57 -6.56 -0.09 -4.54
N GLN A 58 -6.39 0.59 -5.68
CA GLN A 58 -7.15 0.27 -6.90
C GLN A 58 -6.90 -1.17 -7.36
N ALA A 59 -5.64 -1.62 -7.37
CA ALA A 59 -5.32 -3.00 -7.75
C ALA A 59 -5.94 -4.03 -6.81
N TYR A 60 -5.94 -3.76 -5.49
CA TYR A 60 -6.59 -4.60 -4.51
C TYR A 60 -8.11 -4.64 -4.70
N MET A 61 -8.74 -3.49 -4.96
CA MET A 61 -10.17 -3.42 -5.28
C MET A 61 -10.52 -4.19 -6.54
N ALA A 62 -9.72 -4.08 -7.60
CA ALA A 62 -9.89 -4.86 -8.81
C ALA A 62 -9.67 -6.37 -8.59
N TRP A 63 -8.75 -6.76 -7.71
CA TRP A 63 -8.54 -8.16 -7.35
C TRP A 63 -9.76 -8.79 -6.68
N LYS A 64 -10.58 -8.01 -5.97
CA LYS A 64 -11.79 -8.52 -5.29
C LYS A 64 -12.82 -9.11 -6.24
N THR A 65 -12.73 -8.85 -7.54
CA THR A 65 -13.67 -9.37 -8.55
C THR A 65 -12.95 -10.08 -9.69
N LEU A 66 -13.68 -10.99 -10.34
CA LEU A 66 -13.26 -11.63 -11.60
C LEU A 66 -13.97 -11.02 -12.82
N ASP A 67 -14.82 -10.00 -12.63
CA ASP A 67 -15.48 -9.29 -13.72
C ASP A 67 -14.52 -8.27 -14.35
N LEU A 68 -14.23 -8.45 -15.64
CA LEU A 68 -13.28 -7.61 -16.37
C LEU A 68 -13.77 -6.17 -16.53
N ASP A 69 -15.07 -5.97 -16.73
CA ASP A 69 -15.61 -4.63 -16.96
C ASP A 69 -15.66 -3.84 -15.65
N VAL A 70 -15.91 -4.53 -14.53
CA VAL A 70 -15.74 -3.94 -13.18
C VAL A 70 -14.27 -3.61 -12.91
N ARG A 71 -13.31 -4.48 -13.27
CA ARG A 71 -11.87 -4.16 -13.13
C ARG A 71 -11.47 -2.94 -13.95
N LYS A 72 -11.99 -2.78 -15.17
CA LYS A 72 -11.75 -1.59 -16.01
C LYS A 72 -12.37 -0.33 -15.39
N ALA A 73 -13.58 -0.43 -14.84
CA ALA A 73 -14.20 0.70 -14.14
C ALA A 73 -13.38 1.13 -12.92
N ILE A 74 -12.87 0.17 -12.13
CA ILE A 74 -11.96 0.44 -11.01
C ILE A 74 -10.64 1.07 -11.47
N GLN A 75 -10.10 0.63 -12.62
CA GLN A 75 -8.87 1.19 -13.19
C GLN A 75 -9.03 2.67 -13.57
N ALA A 76 -10.22 3.07 -14.05
CA ALA A 76 -10.54 4.44 -14.43
C ALA A 76 -10.91 5.34 -13.23
N ALA A 77 -11.28 4.77 -12.09
CA ALA A 77 -11.71 5.48 -10.89
C ALA A 77 -10.51 5.96 -10.04
N THR A 78 -10.70 6.93 -9.15
CA THR A 78 -9.73 7.24 -8.09
C THR A 78 -9.68 6.11 -7.04
N PRO A 79 -8.63 6.02 -6.20
CA PRO A 79 -8.57 5.03 -5.12
C PRO A 79 -9.78 5.06 -4.17
N GLY A 80 -10.27 6.26 -3.84
CA GLY A 80 -11.46 6.44 -2.99
C GLY A 80 -12.74 5.95 -3.66
N GLU A 81 -12.92 6.27 -4.94
CA GLU A 81 -14.06 5.78 -5.73
C GLU A 81 -14.00 4.26 -5.91
N ALA A 82 -12.83 3.70 -6.22
CA ALA A 82 -12.62 2.26 -6.31
C ALA A 82 -13.01 1.56 -4.99
N LYS A 83 -12.56 2.06 -3.84
CA LYS A 83 -12.93 1.51 -2.53
C LYS A 83 -14.45 1.54 -2.33
N ARG A 84 -15.08 2.69 -2.60
CA ARG A 84 -16.54 2.87 -2.51
C ARG A 84 -17.29 1.86 -3.38
N MET A 85 -16.90 1.71 -4.64
CA MET A 85 -17.53 0.74 -5.57
C MET A 85 -17.51 -0.69 -5.02
N THR A 86 -16.43 -1.10 -4.35
CA THR A 86 -16.36 -2.47 -3.79
C THR A 86 -17.17 -2.68 -2.50
N HIS A 87 -17.70 -1.60 -1.92
CA HIS A 87 -18.54 -1.64 -0.72
C HIS A 87 -20.03 -1.46 -1.05
N GLU A 88 -20.38 -1.29 -2.32
CA GLU A 88 -21.76 -1.22 -2.78
C GLU A 88 -22.43 -2.60 -2.75
N ASP A 89 -23.73 -2.62 -2.46
CA ASP A 89 -24.52 -3.85 -2.42
C ASP A 89 -24.52 -4.54 -3.79
N GLY A 90 -24.29 -5.85 -3.79
CA GLY A 90 -24.25 -6.65 -5.02
C GLY A 90 -22.93 -6.58 -5.78
N PHE A 91 -21.86 -6.01 -5.20
CA PHE A 91 -20.53 -6.08 -5.79
C PHE A 91 -20.15 -7.54 -6.12
N PRO A 92 -19.70 -7.85 -7.35
CA PRO A 92 -19.41 -9.22 -7.78
C PRO A 92 -18.08 -9.71 -7.19
N LEU A 93 -18.12 -10.09 -5.92
CA LEU A 93 -16.98 -10.63 -5.20
C LEU A 93 -16.52 -11.96 -5.81
N ARG A 94 -15.20 -12.13 -5.94
CA ARG A 94 -14.60 -13.39 -6.40
C ARG A 94 -14.98 -14.55 -5.47
N PRO A 95 -15.21 -15.77 -6.01
CA PRO A 95 -15.72 -16.90 -5.23
C PRO A 95 -14.71 -17.45 -4.20
N ASP A 96 -13.42 -17.25 -4.42
CA ASP A 96 -12.30 -17.70 -3.58
C ASP A 96 -11.77 -16.58 -2.67
N TYR A 97 -12.60 -15.56 -2.40
CA TYR A 97 -12.24 -14.48 -1.49
C TYR A 97 -11.96 -15.03 -0.08
N SER A 98 -10.73 -14.85 0.39
CA SER A 98 -10.24 -15.37 1.66
C SER A 98 -9.19 -14.47 2.27
N ASP A 99 -9.02 -14.53 3.59
CA ASP A 99 -7.98 -13.76 4.28
C ASP A 99 -6.57 -14.08 3.78
N ALA A 100 -6.27 -15.36 3.51
CA ALA A 100 -5.01 -15.76 2.91
C ALA A 100 -4.80 -15.11 1.52
N GLY A 101 -5.83 -15.13 0.66
CA GLY A 101 -5.78 -14.48 -0.65
C GLY A 101 -5.58 -12.96 -0.55
N ARG A 102 -6.32 -12.30 0.36
CA ARG A 102 -6.22 -10.86 0.63
C ARG A 102 -4.81 -10.46 1.06
N LEU A 103 -4.18 -11.24 1.95
CA LEU A 103 -2.82 -10.99 2.40
C LEU A 103 -1.79 -11.22 1.28
N ALA A 104 -1.95 -12.32 0.53
CA ALA A 104 -1.05 -12.66 -0.57
C ALA A 104 -1.02 -11.57 -1.64
N ILE A 105 -2.19 -11.11 -2.10
CA ILE A 105 -2.25 -10.05 -3.11
C ILE A 105 -1.72 -8.71 -2.56
N MET A 106 -2.01 -8.38 -1.30
CA MET A 106 -1.53 -7.13 -0.69
C MET A 106 -0.01 -7.10 -0.57
N LEU A 107 0.59 -8.23 -0.19
CA LEU A 107 2.04 -8.40 -0.15
C LEU A 107 2.65 -8.26 -1.56
N GLU A 108 2.08 -8.93 -2.56
CA GLU A 108 2.57 -8.86 -3.93
C GLU A 108 2.53 -7.43 -4.49
N LEU A 109 1.39 -6.73 -4.36
CA LEU A 109 1.25 -5.35 -4.82
C LEU A 109 2.21 -4.39 -4.11
N ASN A 110 2.41 -4.56 -2.79
CA ASN A 110 3.35 -3.73 -2.06
C ASN A 110 4.82 -4.06 -2.40
N ARG A 111 5.17 -5.32 -2.68
CA ARG A 111 6.49 -5.67 -3.21
C ARG A 111 6.78 -4.92 -4.50
N GLN A 112 5.80 -4.81 -5.39
CA GLN A 112 5.94 -4.02 -6.62
C GLN A 112 6.08 -2.52 -6.32
N LYS A 113 5.25 -1.98 -5.42
CA LYS A 113 5.27 -0.56 -5.00
C LYS A 113 6.62 -0.11 -4.43
N TYR A 114 7.33 -0.98 -3.71
CA TYR A 114 8.65 -0.68 -3.13
C TYR A 114 9.81 -1.37 -3.86
N SER A 115 9.58 -1.87 -5.07
CA SER A 115 10.62 -2.50 -5.89
C SER A 115 11.59 -1.48 -6.50
N ILE A 116 12.63 -1.97 -7.18
CA ILE A 116 13.54 -1.17 -8.02
C ILE A 116 12.82 -0.31 -9.07
N ARG A 117 11.58 -0.67 -9.45
CA ARG A 117 10.77 0.12 -10.40
C ARG A 117 10.25 1.43 -9.81
N ASN A 118 10.26 1.55 -8.48
CA ASN A 118 9.79 2.72 -7.74
C ASN A 118 10.88 3.16 -6.74
N PRO A 119 12.04 3.65 -7.22
CA PRO A 119 13.23 3.84 -6.39
C PRO A 119 13.03 4.84 -5.24
N GLU A 120 12.25 5.90 -5.46
CA GLU A 120 11.96 6.88 -4.41
C GLU A 120 11.10 6.28 -3.29
N LEU A 121 10.02 5.57 -3.62
CA LEU A 121 9.19 4.88 -2.60
C LEU A 121 10.02 3.84 -1.85
N ARG A 122 10.85 3.07 -2.56
CA ARG A 122 11.78 2.10 -1.96
C ARG A 122 12.72 2.77 -0.96
N LYS A 123 13.32 3.91 -1.33
CA LYS A 123 14.21 4.69 -0.47
C LYS A 123 13.47 5.23 0.76
N GLN A 124 12.26 5.74 0.58
CA GLN A 124 11.42 6.24 1.68
C GLN A 124 11.05 5.11 2.67
N LEU A 125 10.70 3.92 2.17
CA LEU A 125 10.43 2.75 3.03
C LEU A 125 11.68 2.36 3.83
N LEU A 126 12.85 2.32 3.20
CA LEU A 126 14.12 2.03 3.90
C LEU A 126 14.47 3.10 4.95
N ALA A 127 14.15 4.37 4.68
CA ALA A 127 14.38 5.50 5.58
C ALA A 127 13.53 5.43 6.87
N THR A 128 12.44 4.65 6.87
CA THR A 128 11.70 4.33 8.12
C THR A 128 12.54 3.53 9.12
N GLY A 129 13.75 3.08 8.74
CA GLY A 129 14.72 2.52 9.67
C GLY A 129 14.17 1.31 10.41
N HIS A 130 14.17 1.35 11.73
CA HIS A 130 13.62 0.28 12.58
C HIS A 130 12.24 0.62 13.15
N ALA A 131 11.60 1.68 12.64
CA ALA A 131 10.30 2.09 13.15
C ALA A 131 9.25 0.98 13.03
N LEU A 132 8.43 0.85 14.07
CA LEU A 132 7.20 0.07 14.03
C LEU A 132 6.20 0.82 13.14
N LEU A 133 5.71 0.15 12.10
CA LEU A 133 4.73 0.71 11.17
C LEU A 133 3.33 0.23 11.55
N ILE A 134 2.44 1.17 11.86
CA ILE A 134 1.04 0.90 12.18
C ILE A 134 0.18 1.68 11.19
N GLU A 135 -0.72 0.97 10.50
CA GLU A 135 -1.78 1.63 9.71
C GLU A 135 -2.96 1.97 10.62
N GLY A 136 -2.75 2.96 11.47
CA GLY A 136 -3.78 3.49 12.36
C GLY A 136 -4.86 4.21 11.57
N ASN A 137 -6.11 3.88 11.84
CA ASN A 137 -7.24 4.42 11.11
C ASN A 137 -8.45 4.79 11.99
N ASP A 138 -9.24 5.72 11.46
CA ASP A 138 -10.44 6.28 12.10
C ASP A 138 -11.74 5.78 11.42
N TRP A 139 -11.67 4.67 10.66
CA TRP A 139 -12.81 4.15 9.87
C TRP A 139 -13.13 2.66 10.13
N GLY A 140 -12.58 2.08 11.21
CA GLY A 140 -12.96 0.73 11.66
C GLY A 140 -12.28 -0.42 10.92
N ASP A 141 -11.21 -0.20 10.15
CA ASP A 141 -10.47 -1.30 9.54
C ASP A 141 -9.56 -1.97 10.57
N THR A 142 -9.98 -3.13 11.05
CA THR A 142 -9.24 -3.97 12.01
C THR A 142 -8.47 -5.10 11.35
N PHE A 143 -8.55 -5.26 10.02
CA PHE A 143 -7.82 -6.30 9.30
C PHE A 143 -6.47 -5.78 8.80
N PHE A 144 -6.48 -4.81 7.89
CA PHE A 144 -5.22 -4.26 7.38
C PHE A 144 -4.62 -3.24 8.35
N GLY A 145 -5.47 -2.56 9.12
CA GLY A 145 -5.07 -1.50 10.03
C GLY A 145 -5.27 -1.81 11.52
N PHE A 146 -5.07 -0.76 12.32
CA PHE A 146 -5.45 -0.66 13.72
C PHE A 146 -6.52 0.42 13.84
N SER A 147 -7.73 0.05 14.27
CA SER A 147 -8.82 1.00 14.43
C SER A 147 -8.69 1.75 15.76
N PHE A 148 -8.61 3.07 15.71
CA PHE A 148 -8.64 3.91 16.91
C PHE A 148 -10.01 3.93 17.58
N ILE A 149 -11.08 3.65 16.82
CA ILE A 149 -12.45 3.59 17.33
C ILE A 149 -12.65 2.31 18.14
N ASP A 150 -12.19 1.17 17.62
CA ASP A 150 -12.37 -0.13 18.26
C ASP A 150 -11.26 -0.43 19.28
N GLY A 151 -10.14 0.30 19.21
CA GLY A 151 -8.97 0.10 20.08
C GLY A 151 -8.15 -1.15 19.75
N TRP A 152 -8.37 -1.76 18.59
CA TRP A 152 -7.63 -2.95 18.16
C TRP A 152 -7.54 -3.07 16.63
N GLY A 153 -6.66 -3.96 16.17
CA GLY A 153 -6.58 -4.39 14.78
C GLY A 153 -5.32 -5.21 14.52
N HIS A 154 -5.34 -6.03 13.47
CA HIS A 154 -4.25 -6.94 13.15
C HIS A 154 -3.03 -6.23 12.54
N ASN A 155 -3.22 -5.00 12.02
CA ASN A 155 -2.19 -4.21 11.37
C ASN A 155 -1.42 -5.00 10.30
N HIS A 156 -2.15 -5.78 9.48
CA HIS A 156 -1.51 -6.60 8.44
C HIS A 156 -0.72 -5.76 7.44
N LEU A 157 -1.19 -4.56 7.09
CA LEU A 157 -0.44 -3.69 6.16
C LEU A 157 0.90 -3.28 6.76
N GLY A 158 0.92 -2.76 8.00
CA GLY A 158 2.16 -2.38 8.67
C GLY A 158 3.17 -3.54 8.74
N ARG A 159 2.70 -4.75 9.06
CA ARG A 159 3.51 -5.98 9.07
C ARG A 159 4.09 -6.32 7.70
N ILE A 160 3.27 -6.25 6.65
CA ILE A 160 3.70 -6.47 5.25
C ILE A 160 4.80 -5.47 4.87
N LEU A 161 4.63 -4.19 5.18
CA LEU A 161 5.62 -3.16 4.85
C LEU A 161 6.94 -3.37 5.58
N MET A 162 6.90 -3.75 6.86
CA MET A 162 8.10 -4.09 7.62
C MET A 162 8.80 -5.33 7.07
N GLN A 163 8.05 -6.37 6.69
CA GLN A 163 8.61 -7.54 6.02
C GLN A 163 9.31 -7.16 4.71
N ILE A 164 8.67 -6.37 3.85
CA ILE A 164 9.26 -5.91 2.59
C ILE A 164 10.53 -5.09 2.84
N ARG A 165 10.53 -4.21 3.84
CA ARG A 165 11.71 -3.42 4.24
C ARG A 165 12.87 -4.33 4.61
N ASP A 166 12.63 -5.37 5.38
CA ASP A 166 13.66 -6.31 5.84
C ASP A 166 14.14 -7.22 4.70
N ASP A 167 13.25 -7.69 3.83
CA ASP A 167 13.60 -8.43 2.59
C ASP A 167 14.54 -7.59 1.71
N ILE A 168 14.24 -6.30 1.52
CA ILE A 168 15.06 -5.38 0.72
C ILE A 168 16.45 -5.20 1.35
N ARG A 169 16.54 -5.07 2.67
CA ARG A 169 17.81 -4.96 3.38
C ARG A 169 18.64 -6.22 3.25
N ALA A 170 18.04 -7.39 3.45
CA ALA A 170 18.73 -8.66 3.33
C ALA A 170 19.35 -8.82 1.93
N TYR A 171 18.59 -8.50 0.88
CA TYR A 171 19.08 -8.52 -0.49
C TYR A 171 20.29 -7.61 -0.72
N ILE A 172 20.26 -6.38 -0.17
CA ILE A 172 21.37 -5.41 -0.29
C ILE A 172 22.64 -5.90 0.42
N HIS A 173 22.53 -6.60 1.55
CA HIS A 173 23.70 -7.12 2.27
C HIS A 173 24.27 -8.41 1.67
N SER A 174 23.47 -9.13 0.87
CA SER A 174 23.88 -10.35 0.18
C SER A 174 24.47 -10.12 -1.22
N ALA A 175 24.39 -8.89 -1.73
CA ALA A 175 24.85 -8.50 -3.08
C ALA A 175 26.19 -7.74 -3.00
#